data_AF-A0A516IQ40-F1
#
_entry.id   AF-A0A516IQ40-F1
#
_cell.length_a   1.000
_cell.length_b   1.000
_cell.length_c   1.000
_cell.angle_alpha   90.00
_cell.angle_beta   90.00
_cell.angle_gamma   90.00
#
_symmetry.space_group_name_H-M   'P 1'
#
loop_
_entity.id
_entity.type
_entity.pdbx_description
1 polymer ?
#
loop_
_entity_poly.entity_id
_entity_poly.type
_entity_poly.pdbx_seq_one_letter_code
_entity_poly.pdbx_strand_id
1 'polypeptide(L)'
;MNEEMRKAAADLRTMPSAEATDWLIARYPVGSSDWGSALTLLDHVSLRKQDNRRLATHYLGASPFAHDRPYRVFEKLLGLSELLAIISLSMPANERDADLLMYHLRPLLDCADTDEERRAASEFLEAIGLT
;
A
#
# COMPACT_ATOMS: atom_id res chain seq x y z
N MET A 1 17.47 9.30 -0.77
CA MET A 1 17.72 8.40 0.38
C MET A 1 19.01 8.83 1.08
N ASN A 2 18.97 9.06 2.41
CA ASN A 2 20.14 9.44 3.21
C ASN A 2 20.98 8.20 3.58
N GLU A 3 22.11 8.40 4.27
CA GLU A 3 23.02 7.31 4.62
C GLU A 3 22.40 6.30 5.60
N GLU A 4 21.64 6.77 6.58
CA GLU A 4 20.97 5.89 7.55
C GLU A 4 19.97 4.96 6.85
N MET A 5 19.20 5.47 5.89
CA MET A 5 18.27 4.66 5.11
C MET A 5 18.98 3.68 4.17
N ARG A 6 20.16 4.04 3.63
CA ARG A 6 20.97 3.08 2.85
C ARG A 6 21.42 1.91 3.71
N LYS A 7 21.88 2.19 4.93
CA LYS A 7 22.26 1.16 5.89
C LYS A 7 21.06 0.28 6.25
N ALA A 8 19.92 0.88 6.59
CA ALA A 8 18.70 0.13 6.88
C ALA A 8 18.26 -0.77 5.71
N ALA A 9 18.32 -0.27 4.47
CA ALA A 9 18.01 -1.08 3.28
C ALA A 9 19.01 -2.23 3.09
N ALA A 10 20.29 -2.02 3.39
CA ALA A 10 21.30 -3.07 3.33
C ALA A 10 21.03 -4.16 4.38
N ASP A 11 20.74 -3.76 5.62
CA ASP A 11 20.42 -4.69 6.71
C ASP A 11 19.16 -5.50 6.37
N LEU A 12 18.09 -4.85 5.91
CA LEU A 12 16.84 -5.51 5.53
C LEU A 12 17.00 -6.58 4.44
N ARG A 13 17.93 -6.40 3.48
CA ARG A 13 18.19 -7.39 2.43
C ARG A 13 18.81 -8.69 2.96
N THR A 14 19.44 -8.63 4.13
CA THR A 14 20.04 -9.81 4.77
C THR A 14 19.04 -10.57 5.64
N MET A 15 17.91 -9.94 5.99
CA MET A 15 16.90 -10.53 6.85
C MET A 15 15.98 -11.48 6.07
N PRO A 16 15.49 -12.55 6.71
CA PRO A 16 14.32 -13.27 6.22
C PRO A 16 13.13 -12.33 6.02
N SER A 17 12.35 -12.57 4.97
CA SER A 17 11.21 -11.71 4.59
C SER A 17 10.22 -11.42 5.73
N ALA A 18 9.93 -12.42 6.57
CA ALA A 18 9.05 -12.25 7.73
C ALA A 18 9.68 -11.35 8.81
N GLU A 19 10.98 -11.50 9.07
CA GLU A 19 11.71 -10.68 10.05
C GLU A 19 11.84 -9.23 9.56
N ALA A 20 12.15 -9.03 8.27
CA ALA A 20 12.16 -7.71 7.64
C ALA A 20 10.80 -7.01 7.75
N THR A 21 9.72 -7.77 7.60
CA THR A 21 8.34 -7.29 7.73
C THR A 21 8.05 -6.82 9.15
N ASP A 22 8.36 -7.66 10.14
CA ASP A 22 8.15 -7.33 11.55
C ASP A 22 9.01 -6.12 11.97
N TRP A 23 10.25 -6.05 11.48
CA TRP A 23 11.14 -4.91 11.70
C TRP A 23 10.58 -3.62 11.12
N LEU A 24 10.06 -3.63 9.88
CA LEU A 24 9.46 -2.45 9.25
C LEU A 24 8.27 -1.93 10.05
N ILE A 25 7.36 -2.83 10.48
CA ILE A 25 6.19 -2.48 11.27
C ILE A 25 6.59 -1.90 12.62
N ALA A 26 7.57 -2.50 13.30
CA ALA A 26 8.03 -2.05 14.61
C ALA A 26 8.79 -0.71 14.53
N ARG A 27 9.60 -0.51 13.49
CA ARG A 27 10.46 0.67 13.34
C ARG A 27 9.72 1.89 12.81
N TYR A 28 8.71 1.67 11.97
CA TYR A 28 7.93 2.69 11.27
C TYR A 28 6.44 2.42 11.45
N PRO A 29 5.92 2.41 12.68
CA PRO A 29 4.52 2.11 12.92
C PRO A 29 3.63 3.16 12.25
N VAL A 30 2.44 2.74 11.81
CA VAL A 30 1.52 3.65 11.14
C VAL A 30 1.10 4.76 12.10
N GLY A 31 1.06 6.01 11.61
CA GLY A 31 0.81 7.20 12.42
C GLY A 31 2.05 7.81 13.10
N SER A 32 3.23 7.18 13.02
CA SER A 32 4.48 7.87 13.40
C SER A 32 4.80 9.00 12.42
N SER A 33 5.62 9.98 12.80
CA SER A 33 6.03 11.05 11.87
C SER A 33 6.91 10.56 10.71
N ASP A 34 7.53 9.39 10.85
CA ASP A 34 8.52 8.84 9.93
C ASP A 34 8.03 7.60 9.17
N TRP A 35 6.75 7.22 9.28
CA TRP A 35 6.20 6.00 8.68
C TRP A 35 6.43 5.90 7.16
N GLY A 36 6.42 7.03 6.45
CA GLY A 36 6.71 7.10 5.00
C GLY A 36 8.13 6.65 4.62
N SER A 37 9.03 6.51 5.60
CA SER A 37 10.36 5.92 5.40
C SER A 37 10.27 4.44 5.08
N ALA A 38 9.30 3.70 5.64
CA ALA A 38 9.06 2.30 5.30
C ALA A 38 8.74 2.14 3.80
N LEU A 39 7.86 3.00 3.26
CA LEU A 39 7.54 3.00 1.83
C LEU A 39 8.77 3.23 0.95
N THR A 40 9.70 4.07 1.40
CA THR A 40 10.95 4.30 0.69
C THR A 40 11.86 3.08 0.72
N LEU A 41 11.91 2.36 1.84
CA LEU A 41 12.70 1.15 1.97
C LEU A 41 12.13 -0.01 1.13
N LEU A 42 10.80 -0.07 0.95
CA LEU A 42 10.14 -1.06 0.12
C LEU A 42 10.52 -0.99 -1.37
N ASP A 43 10.94 0.17 -1.88
CA ASP A 43 11.52 0.29 -3.22
C ASP A 43 12.89 -0.40 -3.37
N HIS A 44 13.51 -0.80 -2.26
CA HIS A 44 14.89 -1.26 -2.20
C HIS A 44 15.06 -2.68 -1.67
N VAL A 45 13.97 -3.34 -1.26
CA VAL A 45 13.97 -4.69 -0.71
C VAL A 45 12.94 -5.55 -1.42
N SER A 46 13.22 -6.84 -1.58
CA SER A 46 12.28 -7.80 -2.16
C SER A 46 11.79 -8.74 -1.07
N LEU A 47 10.50 -8.65 -0.77
CA LEU A 47 9.83 -9.50 0.21
C LEU A 47 8.91 -10.51 -0.50
N ARG A 48 8.53 -11.56 0.22
CA ARG A 48 7.55 -12.54 -0.26
C ARG A 48 6.18 -11.88 -0.42
N LYS A 49 5.38 -12.36 -1.37
CA LYS A 49 4.02 -11.83 -1.63
C LYS A 49 3.16 -11.77 -0.36
N GLN A 50 3.20 -12.82 0.48
CA GLN A 50 2.44 -12.86 1.74
C GLN A 50 2.87 -11.75 2.72
N ASP A 51 4.16 -11.44 2.75
CA ASP A 51 4.72 -10.40 3.62
C ASP A 51 4.43 -8.99 3.09
N ASN A 52 4.50 -8.78 1.77
CA ASN A 52 4.00 -7.55 1.14
C ASN A 52 2.51 -7.32 1.45
N ARG A 53 1.69 -8.39 1.46
CA ARG A 53 0.28 -8.31 1.85
C ARG A 53 0.12 -7.90 3.32
N ARG A 54 0.92 -8.46 4.25
CA ARG A 54 0.92 -8.04 5.67
C ARG A 54 1.25 -6.56 5.81
N LEU A 55 2.26 -6.07 5.10
CA LEU A 55 2.65 -4.66 5.13
C LEU A 55 1.55 -3.77 4.53
N ALA A 56 0.98 -4.16 3.40
CA ALA A 56 -0.12 -3.42 2.79
C ALA A 56 -1.32 -3.30 3.73
N THR A 57 -1.74 -4.40 4.37
CA THR A 57 -2.82 -4.36 5.37
C THR A 57 -2.49 -3.45 6.55
N HIS A 58 -1.25 -3.47 7.05
CA HIS A 58 -0.83 -2.61 8.16
C HIS A 58 -0.83 -1.12 7.78
N TYR A 59 -0.17 -0.75 6.68
CA TYR A 59 0.01 0.65 6.29
C TYR A 59 -1.23 1.27 5.63
N LEU A 60 -2.05 0.46 4.94
CA LEU A 60 -3.30 0.93 4.33
C LEU A 60 -4.51 0.79 5.27
N GLY A 61 -4.39 0.09 6.40
CA GLY A 61 -5.49 -0.07 7.35
C GLY A 61 -5.79 1.18 8.20
N ALA A 62 -4.83 2.10 8.34
CA ALA A 62 -4.95 3.25 9.26
C ALA A 62 -5.29 4.58 8.57
N SER A 63 -6.18 4.55 7.57
CA SER A 63 -6.61 5.72 6.77
C SER A 63 -5.56 6.20 5.75
N PRO A 64 -5.43 5.51 4.60
CA PRO A 64 -4.47 5.81 3.55
C PRO A 64 -4.85 7.02 2.68
N PHE A 65 -6.01 7.65 2.96
CA PHE A 65 -6.71 8.58 2.07
C PHE A 65 -6.02 9.94 1.90
N ALA A 66 -4.91 10.20 2.60
CA ALA A 66 -4.21 11.49 2.53
C ALA A 66 -3.13 11.55 1.44
N HIS A 67 -2.67 10.40 0.91
CA HIS A 67 -1.52 10.35 0.02
C HIS A 67 -1.62 9.27 -1.06
N ASP A 68 -1.14 9.56 -2.26
CA ASP A 68 -1.10 8.64 -3.41
C ASP A 68 0.01 7.59 -3.30
N ARG A 69 1.12 7.96 -2.66
CA ARG A 69 2.35 7.16 -2.59
C ARG A 69 2.16 5.72 -2.07
N PRO A 70 1.44 5.46 -0.97
CA PRO A 70 1.28 4.10 -0.45
C PRO A 70 0.60 3.18 -1.47
N TYR A 71 -0.44 3.68 -2.16
CA TYR A 71 -1.15 2.92 -3.18
C TYR A 71 -0.23 2.52 -4.32
N ARG A 72 0.58 3.44 -4.84
CA ARG A 72 1.55 3.13 -5.91
C ARG A 72 2.60 2.11 -5.48
N VAL A 73 3.11 2.22 -4.26
CA VAL A 73 4.10 1.27 -3.75
C VAL A 73 3.50 -0.13 -3.65
N PHE A 74 2.28 -0.27 -3.11
CA PHE A 74 1.67 -1.58 -2.94
C PHE A 74 1.05 -2.14 -4.22
N GLU A 75 0.57 -1.32 -5.14
CA GLU A 75 0.16 -1.74 -6.49
C GLU A 75 1.34 -2.40 -7.22
N LYS A 76 2.52 -1.76 -7.23
CA LYS A 76 3.73 -2.34 -7.81
C LYS A 76 4.14 -3.68 -7.17
N LEU A 77 3.91 -3.85 -5.86
CA LEU A 77 4.32 -5.04 -5.12
C LEU A 77 3.33 -6.20 -5.20
N LEU A 78 2.04 -5.92 -5.42
CA LEU A 78 0.95 -6.90 -5.28
C LEU A 78 0.08 -7.04 -6.54
N GLY A 79 0.10 -6.05 -7.43
CA GLY A 79 -0.86 -5.86 -8.52
C GLY A 79 -2.12 -5.10 -8.06
N LEU A 80 -2.83 -4.50 -9.03
CA LEU A 80 -4.01 -3.68 -8.75
C LEU A 80 -5.12 -4.47 -8.06
N SER A 81 -5.44 -5.69 -8.54
CA SER A 81 -6.53 -6.50 -7.97
C SER A 81 -6.33 -6.82 -6.49
N GLU A 82 -5.12 -7.19 -6.08
CA GLU A 82 -4.82 -7.49 -4.67
C GLU A 82 -4.79 -6.21 -3.82
N LEU A 83 -4.28 -5.10 -4.37
CA LEU A 83 -4.35 -3.80 -3.70
C LEU A 83 -5.80 -3.42 -3.39
N LEU A 84 -6.69 -3.49 -4.38
CA LEU A 84 -8.11 -3.16 -4.20
C LEU A 84 -8.76 -4.07 -3.17
N ALA A 85 -8.48 -5.37 -3.19
CA ALA A 85 -8.99 -6.30 -2.19
C ALA A 85 -8.56 -5.92 -0.76
N ILE A 86 -7.34 -5.41 -0.56
CA ILE A 86 -6.85 -4.96 0.74
C ILE A 86 -7.53 -3.65 1.18
N ILE A 87 -7.68 -2.69 0.27
CA ILE A 87 -8.35 -1.41 0.56
C ILE A 87 -9.82 -1.64 0.92
N SER A 88 -10.49 -2.59 0.26
CA SER A 88 -11.87 -2.96 0.57
C SER A 88 -12.08 -3.49 1.99
N LEU A 89 -11.02 -3.92 2.70
CA LEU A 89 -11.10 -4.31 4.11
C LEU A 89 -11.25 -3.11 5.05
N SER A 90 -11.00 -1.89 4.57
CA SER A 90 -10.97 -0.66 5.36
C SER A 90 -11.62 0.48 4.59
N MET A 91 -12.82 0.22 4.05
CA MET A 91 -13.58 1.21 3.31
C MET A 91 -13.96 2.42 4.19
N PRO A 92 -13.88 3.64 3.65
CA PRO A 92 -14.28 4.83 4.38
C PRO A 92 -15.77 4.78 4.73
N ALA A 93 -16.10 5.19 5.96
CA ALA A 93 -17.47 5.21 6.46
C ALA A 93 -18.24 6.50 6.10
N ASN A 94 -17.54 7.52 5.59
CA ASN A 94 -18.11 8.81 5.22
C ASN A 94 -17.69 9.22 3.81
N GLU A 95 -18.53 10.05 3.18
CA GLU A 95 -18.38 10.50 1.79
C GLU A 95 -17.08 11.27 1.55
N ARG A 96 -16.67 12.13 2.49
CA ARG A 96 -15.44 12.92 2.36
C ARG A 96 -14.20 12.04 2.24
N ASP A 97 -14.08 11.01 3.07
CA ASP A 97 -12.95 10.08 3.03
C ASP A 97 -13.03 9.17 1.80
N ALA A 98 -14.24 8.85 1.32
CA ALA A 98 -14.44 8.16 0.05
C ALA A 98 -13.96 8.99 -1.14
N ASP A 99 -14.29 10.29 -1.19
CA ASP A 99 -13.81 11.21 -2.21
C ASP A 99 -12.28 11.32 -2.20
N LEU A 100 -11.67 11.43 -1.02
CA LEU A 100 -10.21 11.50 -0.88
C LEU A 100 -9.52 10.20 -1.31
N LEU A 101 -10.05 9.04 -0.90
CA LEU A 101 -9.58 7.75 -1.38
C LEU A 101 -9.61 7.70 -2.91
N MET A 102 -10.70 8.16 -3.49
CA MET A 102 -10.93 8.10 -4.92
C MET A 102 -10.07 9.07 -5.70
N TYR A 103 -9.86 10.28 -5.17
CA TYR A 103 -8.93 11.24 -5.73
C TYR A 103 -7.53 10.65 -5.89
N HIS A 104 -7.05 9.88 -4.91
CA HIS A 104 -5.73 9.26 -4.97
C HIS A 104 -5.66 7.95 -5.76
N LEU A 105 -6.73 7.14 -5.76
CA LEU A 105 -6.78 5.88 -6.48
C LEU A 105 -7.12 6.02 -7.96
N ARG A 106 -7.85 7.07 -8.37
CA ARG A 106 -8.35 7.21 -9.74
C ARG A 106 -7.25 7.03 -10.81
N PRO A 107 -6.05 7.63 -10.67
CA PRO A 107 -4.99 7.42 -11.66
C PRO A 107 -4.54 5.96 -11.78
N LEU A 108 -4.62 5.16 -10.71
CA LEU A 108 -4.27 3.74 -10.76
C LEU A 108 -5.38 2.92 -11.42
N LEU A 109 -6.65 3.23 -11.13
CA LEU A 109 -7.80 2.55 -11.72
C LEU A 109 -7.87 2.78 -13.24
N ASP A 110 -7.57 4.00 -13.70
CA ASP A 110 -7.58 4.35 -15.12
C ASP A 110 -6.45 3.64 -15.91
N CYS A 111 -5.44 3.08 -15.22
CA CYS A 111 -4.36 2.28 -15.80
C CYS A 111 -4.63 0.76 -15.78
N ALA A 112 -5.86 0.31 -15.49
CA ALA A 112 -6.21 -1.10 -15.52
C ALA A 112 -6.11 -1.68 -16.96
N ASP A 113 -5.09 -2.51 -17.19
CA ASP A 113 -4.71 -2.96 -18.53
C ASP A 113 -5.27 -4.34 -18.87
N THR A 114 -5.49 -5.18 -17.86
CA THR A 114 -6.04 -6.53 -18.04
C THR A 114 -7.54 -6.59 -17.75
N ASP A 115 -8.24 -7.57 -18.33
CA ASP A 115 -9.68 -7.75 -18.05
C ASP A 115 -9.95 -8.08 -16.58
N GLU A 116 -9.00 -8.76 -15.92
CA GLU A 116 -9.07 -9.03 -14.48
C GLU A 116 -8.99 -7.74 -13.65
N GLU A 117 -8.06 -6.85 -13.98
CA GLU A 117 -7.90 -5.56 -13.31
C GLU A 117 -9.09 -4.62 -13.57
N ARG A 118 -9.58 -4.58 -14.81
CA ARG A 118 -10.78 -3.79 -15.15
C ARG A 118 -12.00 -4.26 -14.38
N ARG A 119 -12.17 -5.58 -14.24
CA ARG A 119 -13.24 -6.16 -13.43
C ARG A 119 -13.07 -5.79 -11.95
N ALA A 120 -11.87 -5.95 -11.39
CA ALA A 120 -11.59 -5.58 -10.01
C ALA A 120 -11.83 -4.08 -9.74
N ALA A 121 -11.44 -3.21 -10.67
CA ALA A 121 -11.71 -1.78 -10.61
C ALA A 121 -13.22 -1.47 -10.65
N SER A 122 -13.97 -2.13 -11.53
CA SER A 122 -15.43 -1.96 -11.60
C SER A 122 -16.12 -2.40 -10.32
N GLU A 123 -15.78 -3.58 -9.80
CA GLU A 123 -16.32 -4.11 -8.53
C GLU A 123 -16.00 -3.17 -7.36
N PHE A 124 -14.80 -2.59 -7.34
CA PHE A 124 -14.39 -1.62 -6.33
C PHE A 124 -15.17 -0.31 -6.41
N LEU A 125 -15.40 0.21 -7.61
CA LEU A 125 -16.20 1.43 -7.83
C LEU A 125 -17.68 1.23 -7.45
N GLU A 126 -18.24 0.06 -7.71
CA GLU A 126 -19.60 -0.27 -7.26
C GLU A 126 -19.68 -0.34 -5.73
N ALA A 127 -18.68 -0.94 -5.09
CA ALA A 127 -18.63 -1.08 -3.64
C ALA A 127 -18.50 0.26 -2.88
N ILE A 128 -17.85 1.27 -3.48
CA ILE A 128 -17.71 2.59 -2.84
C ILE A 128 -18.96 3.48 -2.98
N GLY A 129 -19.92 3.09 -3.83
CA GLY A 129 -21.20 3.80 -3.95
C GLY A 129 -21.12 5.18 -4.62
N LEU A 130 -20.01 5.49 -5.30
CA LEU A 130 -19.86 6.69 -6.13
C LEU A 130 -20.31 6.37 -7.57
N THR A 131 -21.63 6.27 -7.75
CA THR A 131 -22.29 6.23 -9.07
C THR A 131 -22.96 7.56 -9.37
#